data_AF-A0A9E7IVI9-F1
#
_entry.id   AF-A0A9E7IVI9-F1
#
_cell.length_a   1.000
_cell.length_b   1.000
_cell.length_c   1.000
_cell.angle_alpha   90.00
_cell.angle_beta   90.00
_cell.angle_gamma   90.00
#
_symmetry.space_group_name_H-M   'P 1'
#
loop_
_entity.id
_entity.type
_entity.pdbx_description
1 polymer ?
#
loop_
_entity_poly.entity_id
_entity_poly.type
_entity_poly.pdbx_seq_one_letter_code
_entity_poly.pdbx_strand_id
1 'polypeptide(L)'
;MKCENCGFENNGKAKFCTRCGASLAQKNEVQTQQKDGNNTKYLIVGLTALIIVLICAIGYFAINLNDGGADQASDYSSDSSASSTSSVNESSSTSSSESSSSESGEWKLIGSYSGSGSGSQAVSVPAGKIMVKITAYPIKNYATNHLYVSGSNGQSAGVDWGSRSAVASRYDSLTYESSSSETFNIDYYETVSWSVEFYKYE
;
A
#
# COMPACT_ATOMS: atom_id res chain seq x y z
N MET A 1 19.19 -17.18 -17.32
CA MET A 1 18.66 -16.63 -18.58
C MET A 1 18.92 -15.14 -18.60
N LYS A 2 19.50 -14.66 -19.68
CA LYS A 2 19.90 -13.25 -19.79
C LYS A 2 18.69 -12.41 -20.16
N CYS A 3 18.51 -11.28 -19.47
CA CYS A 3 17.47 -10.32 -19.80
C CYS A 3 17.81 -9.61 -21.11
N GLU A 4 16.91 -9.62 -22.08
CA GLU A 4 17.12 -8.93 -23.36
C GLU A 4 17.07 -7.40 -23.23
N ASN A 5 16.36 -6.88 -22.23
CA ASN A 5 16.23 -5.44 -22.02
C ASN A 5 17.47 -4.82 -21.37
N CYS A 6 18.06 -5.47 -20.36
CA CYS A 6 19.17 -4.90 -19.60
C CYS A 6 20.45 -5.75 -19.56
N GLY A 7 20.43 -6.98 -20.09
CA GLY A 7 21.59 -7.87 -20.11
C GLY A 7 21.92 -8.59 -18.79
N PHE A 8 21.09 -8.45 -17.75
CA PHE A 8 21.32 -9.11 -16.45
C PHE A 8 21.07 -10.61 -16.51
N GLU A 9 21.94 -11.40 -15.88
CA GLU A 9 21.78 -12.84 -15.72
C GLU A 9 20.74 -13.15 -14.63
N ASN A 10 19.59 -13.68 -15.03
CA ASN A 10 18.51 -14.07 -14.11
C ASN A 10 18.46 -15.58 -13.94
N ASN A 11 17.79 -16.04 -12.87
CA ASN A 11 17.47 -17.47 -12.72
C ASN A 11 16.67 -17.97 -13.95
N GLY A 12 16.94 -19.18 -14.43
CA GLY A 12 16.26 -19.75 -15.60
C GLY A 12 14.74 -19.91 -15.45
N LYS A 13 14.21 -19.88 -14.22
CA LYS A 13 12.77 -19.91 -13.90
C LYS A 13 12.18 -18.54 -13.56
N ALA A 14 12.96 -17.47 -13.63
CA ALA A 14 12.50 -16.12 -13.31
C ALA A 14 11.51 -15.64 -14.39
N LYS A 15 10.32 -15.19 -13.97
CA LYS A 15 9.31 -14.61 -14.87
C LYS A 15 9.61 -13.15 -15.23
N PHE A 16 10.37 -12.46 -14.37
CA PHE A 16 10.73 -11.05 -14.51
C PHE A 16 12.20 -10.87 -14.15
N CYS A 17 12.83 -9.86 -14.75
CA CYS A 17 14.20 -9.51 -14.49
C CYS A 17 14.33 -8.84 -13.12
N THR A 18 15.14 -9.40 -12.23
CA THR A 18 15.34 -8.86 -10.87
C THR A 18 16.03 -7.50 -10.86
N ARG A 19 16.69 -7.12 -11.96
CA ARG A 19 17.39 -5.84 -12.07
C ARG A 19 16.55 -4.73 -12.71
N CYS A 20 15.66 -5.05 -13.65
CA CYS A 20 14.94 -4.02 -14.42
C CYS A 20 13.43 -4.25 -14.54
N GLY A 21 12.89 -5.29 -13.91
CA GLY A 21 11.46 -5.62 -13.94
C GLY A 21 10.94 -6.16 -15.27
N ALA A 22 11.72 -6.13 -16.35
CA ALA A 22 11.29 -6.61 -17.67
C ALA A 22 10.85 -8.08 -17.63
N SER A 23 9.73 -8.39 -18.27
CA SER A 23 9.24 -9.77 -18.43
C SER A 23 10.26 -10.61 -19.19
N LEU A 24 10.59 -11.75 -18.62
CA LEU A 24 11.45 -12.75 -19.21
C LEU A 24 10.54 -13.80 -19.84
N ALA A 25 10.03 -13.49 -21.04
CA ALA A 25 9.11 -14.37 -21.75
C ALA A 25 9.77 -15.74 -21.98
N GLN A 26 9.35 -16.75 -21.21
CA GLN A 26 9.76 -18.13 -21.43
C GLN A 26 9.05 -18.65 -22.68
N LYS A 27 9.74 -18.62 -23.81
CA LYS A 27 9.38 -19.44 -24.98
C LYS A 27 9.78 -20.88 -24.65
N ASN A 28 8.90 -21.64 -24.01
CA ASN A 28 8.90 -23.10 -24.05
C ASN A 28 7.47 -23.62 -23.78
N GLU A 29 6.84 -23.97 -24.88
CA GLU A 29 5.95 -25.13 -25.09
C GLU A 29 4.88 -25.40 -24.02
N VAL A 30 3.66 -25.06 -24.45
CA VAL A 30 2.39 -25.63 -24.02
C VAL A 30 2.52 -27.15 -23.83
N GLN A 31 2.62 -27.59 -22.58
CA GLN A 31 2.08 -28.89 -22.18
C GLN A 31 0.82 -28.65 -21.37
N THR A 32 -0.30 -28.71 -22.08
CA THR A 32 -1.62 -28.98 -21.54
C THR A 32 -1.56 -30.21 -20.64
N GLN A 33 -1.81 -30.04 -19.35
CA GLN A 33 -2.26 -31.12 -18.48
C GLN A 33 -3.67 -30.76 -18.02
N GLN A 34 -4.64 -31.16 -18.85
CA GLN A 34 -6.00 -31.41 -18.40
C GLN A 34 -5.92 -32.49 -17.32
N LYS A 35 -6.20 -32.12 -16.07
CA LYS A 35 -6.58 -33.10 -15.05
C LYS A 35 -8.08 -33.02 -14.87
N ASP A 36 -8.78 -33.81 -15.68
CA ASP A 36 -10.14 -34.24 -15.36
C ASP A 36 -10.13 -34.98 -14.02
N GLY A 37 -11.06 -34.59 -13.15
CA GLY A 37 -11.23 -35.12 -11.80
C GLY A 37 -12.63 -34.78 -11.31
N ASN A 38 -13.60 -35.44 -11.93
CA ASN A 38 -15.05 -35.37 -11.77
C ASN A 38 -15.60 -35.73 -10.38
N ASN A 39 -15.06 -35.20 -9.26
CA ASN A 39 -15.54 -35.56 -7.90
C ASN A 39 -15.85 -34.35 -6.99
N THR A 40 -15.72 -33.11 -7.47
CA THR A 40 -15.96 -31.91 -6.64
C THR A 40 -17.46 -31.64 -6.37
N LYS A 41 -18.36 -32.16 -7.22
CA LYS A 41 -19.81 -31.93 -7.09
C LYS A 41 -20.41 -32.55 -5.82
N TYR A 42 -19.90 -33.71 -5.37
CA TYR A 42 -20.38 -34.36 -4.15
C TYR A 42 -19.70 -33.83 -2.88
N LEU A 43 -18.49 -33.28 -3.01
CA LEU A 43 -17.77 -32.64 -1.91
C LEU A 43 -18.41 -31.32 -1.50
N ILE A 44 -18.90 -30.53 -2.47
CA ILE A 44 -19.61 -29.27 -2.22
C ILE A 44 -20.98 -29.53 -1.57
N VAL A 45 -21.76 -30.48 -2.09
CA VAL A 45 -23.10 -30.79 -1.56
C VAL A 45 -23.04 -31.35 -0.13
N GLY A 46 -22.05 -32.21 0.16
CA GLY A 46 -21.84 -32.73 1.52
C GLY A 46 -21.46 -31.64 2.53
N LEU A 47 -20.61 -30.69 2.11
CA LEU A 47 -20.18 -29.58 2.96
C LEU A 47 -21.34 -28.61 3.27
N THR A 48 -22.19 -28.30 2.29
CA THR A 48 -23.34 -27.42 2.49
C THR A 48 -24.38 -28.02 3.44
N ALA A 49 -24.68 -29.32 3.30
CA ALA A 49 -25.62 -30.00 4.20
C ALA A 49 -25.12 -30.04 5.65
N LEU A 50 -23.83 -30.27 5.87
CA LEU A 50 -23.23 -30.31 7.20
C LEU A 50 -23.23 -28.93 7.89
N ILE A 51 -22.99 -27.85 7.14
CA ILE A 51 -23.05 -26.48 7.67
C ILE A 51 -24.49 -26.10 8.08
N ILE A 52 -25.50 -26.50 7.30
CA ILE A 52 -26.91 -26.23 7.64
C ILE A 52 -27.32 -26.94 8.93
N VAL A 53 -26.91 -28.21 9.11
CA VAL A 53 -27.19 -28.97 10.35
C VAL A 53 -26.53 -28.32 11.58
N LEU A 54 -25.30 -27.83 11.43
CA LEU A 54 -24.60 -27.11 12.50
C LEU A 54 -25.29 -25.79 12.88
N ILE A 55 -25.73 -25.00 11.90
CA ILE A 55 -26.46 -23.75 12.16
C ILE A 55 -27.80 -24.03 12.86
N CYS A 56 -28.53 -25.06 12.44
CA CYS A 56 -29.77 -25.46 13.10
C CYS A 56 -29.54 -25.95 14.54
N ALA A 57 -28.46 -26.69 14.80
CA ALA A 57 -28.11 -27.13 16.16
C ALA A 57 -27.71 -25.97 17.07
N ILE A 58 -26.91 -25.02 16.57
CA ILE A 58 -26.48 -23.83 17.32
C ILE A 58 -27.66 -22.89 17.59
N GLY A 59 -28.54 -22.68 16.59
CA GLY A 59 -29.76 -21.89 16.76
C GLY A 59 -30.73 -22.51 17.76
N TYR A 60 -30.88 -23.84 17.76
CA TYR A 60 -31.71 -24.56 18.74
C TYR A 60 -31.15 -24.45 20.16
N PHE A 61 -29.82 -24.41 20.31
CA PHE A 61 -29.15 -24.25 21.59
C PHE A 61 -29.20 -22.81 22.11
N ALA A 62 -29.10 -21.81 21.23
CA ALA A 62 -29.14 -20.39 21.59
C ALA A 62 -30.52 -19.90 22.06
N ILE A 63 -31.61 -20.56 21.64
CA ILE A 63 -32.97 -20.18 22.06
C ILE A 63 -33.31 -20.71 23.47
N ASN A 64 -32.51 -21.63 24.03
CA ASN A 64 -32.72 -22.19 25.37
C ASN A 64 -31.78 -21.62 26.46
N LEU A 65 -31.04 -20.55 26.17
CA LEU A 65 -30.28 -19.77 27.16
C LEU A 65 -30.83 -18.34 27.19
N ASN A 66 -32.03 -18.18 27.75
CA ASN A 66 -32.54 -16.89 28.17
C ASN A 66 -33.24 -17.01 29.52
N ASP A 67 -32.43 -17.07 30.57
CA ASP A 67 -32.86 -16.79 31.93
C ASP A 67 -31.76 -16.00 32.64
N GLY A 68 -32.11 -14.84 33.20
CA GLY A 68 -31.23 -14.02 34.05
C GLY A 68 -30.64 -12.79 33.39
N GLY A 69 -31.28 -11.63 33.61
CA GLY A 69 -30.89 -10.33 33.06
C GLY A 69 -29.79 -9.58 33.80
N ALA A 70 -29.65 -8.30 33.44
CA ALA A 70 -29.28 -7.19 34.31
C ALA A 70 -29.44 -5.89 33.51
N ASP A 71 -30.30 -5.02 34.01
CA ASP A 71 -30.42 -3.62 33.66
C ASP A 71 -29.09 -2.88 33.85
N GLN A 72 -28.84 -1.85 33.03
CA GLN A 72 -28.42 -0.54 33.53
C GLN A 72 -28.83 0.53 32.52
N ALA A 73 -29.99 1.14 32.80
CA ALA A 73 -30.26 2.51 32.43
C ALA A 73 -29.52 3.42 33.42
N SER A 74 -28.69 4.32 32.92
CA SER A 74 -28.33 5.55 33.63
C SER A 74 -28.73 6.72 32.76
N ASP A 75 -29.85 7.29 33.14
CA ASP A 75 -30.41 8.54 32.66
C ASP A 75 -29.58 9.71 33.23
N TYR A 76 -29.11 10.61 32.38
CA TYR A 76 -28.96 12.01 32.77
C TYR A 76 -29.17 12.89 31.54
N SER A 77 -30.31 13.56 31.52
CA SER A 77 -30.53 14.74 30.68
C SER A 77 -30.15 15.98 31.46
N SER A 78 -29.45 16.92 30.82
CA SER A 78 -29.59 18.35 31.07
C SER A 78 -29.06 19.12 29.87
N ASP A 79 -29.99 19.67 29.10
CA ASP A 79 -29.81 20.71 28.11
C ASP A 79 -29.63 22.08 28.81
N SER A 80 -29.22 23.09 28.03
CA SER A 80 -29.07 24.53 28.29
C SER A 80 -27.65 24.96 28.69
N SER A 81 -27.01 25.98 28.09
CA SER A 81 -27.46 27.00 27.15
C SER A 81 -26.26 27.87 26.67
N ALA A 82 -26.49 28.54 25.55
CA ALA A 82 -25.99 29.87 25.17
C ALA A 82 -24.47 30.12 24.93
N SER A 83 -24.18 30.33 23.64
CA SER A 83 -23.56 31.55 23.09
C SER A 83 -22.22 32.04 23.64
N SER A 84 -21.18 32.04 22.79
CA SER A 84 -20.51 33.28 22.31
C SER A 84 -19.27 32.95 21.45
N THR A 85 -19.33 33.40 20.20
CA THR A 85 -18.25 34.05 19.43
C THR A 85 -16.79 33.71 19.74
N SER A 86 -16.09 33.09 18.79
CA SER A 86 -14.75 33.57 18.37
C SER A 86 -14.40 33.04 16.98
N SER A 87 -14.19 33.99 16.08
CA SER A 87 -13.49 33.90 14.80
C SER A 87 -12.14 33.18 14.89
N VAL A 88 -11.86 32.26 13.97
CA VAL A 88 -10.49 31.90 13.58
C VAL A 88 -10.43 31.60 12.08
N ASN A 89 -9.76 32.53 11.40
CA ASN A 89 -9.13 32.50 10.08
C ASN A 89 -9.24 31.22 9.24
N GLU A 90 -9.94 31.36 8.13
CA GLU A 90 -9.57 30.77 6.86
C GLU A 90 -8.26 31.41 6.39
N SER A 91 -7.14 30.70 6.56
CA SER A 91 -5.87 31.05 5.94
C SER A 91 -5.68 30.25 4.67
N SER A 92 -6.09 30.89 3.58
CA SER A 92 -5.59 30.67 2.23
C SER A 92 -4.07 30.74 2.23
N SER A 93 -3.43 29.60 1.94
CA SER A 93 -2.00 29.56 1.66
C SER A 93 -1.80 29.80 0.18
N THR A 94 -1.66 31.08 -0.16
CA THR A 94 -1.09 31.56 -1.42
C THR A 94 0.34 31.05 -1.52
N SER A 95 0.60 30.05 -2.37
CA SER A 95 1.95 29.71 -2.80
C SER A 95 2.34 30.68 -3.91
N SER A 96 2.88 31.82 -3.50
CA SER A 96 3.63 32.72 -4.36
C SER A 96 4.88 32.00 -4.86
N SER A 97 5.04 32.05 -6.17
CA SER A 97 6.26 31.79 -6.91
C SER A 97 7.43 32.60 -6.35
N GLU A 98 8.45 31.92 -5.84
CA GLU A 98 9.79 32.46 -5.68
C GLU A 98 10.70 31.79 -6.70
N SER A 99 10.93 32.54 -7.77
CA SER A 99 12.04 32.37 -8.69
C SER A 99 13.23 33.17 -8.16
N SER A 100 14.32 32.48 -7.81
CA SER A 100 15.62 33.12 -7.63
C SER A 100 16.79 32.12 -7.79
N SER A 101 17.80 32.60 -8.51
CA SER A 101 19.17 32.10 -8.68
C SER A 101 19.36 30.67 -9.19
N SER A 102 19.55 30.60 -10.51
CA SER A 102 20.18 29.48 -11.22
C SER A 102 21.65 29.31 -10.79
N GLU A 103 21.87 28.54 -9.73
CA GLU A 103 22.99 27.60 -9.70
C GLU A 103 22.56 26.42 -10.56
N SER A 104 23.24 26.17 -11.68
CA SER A 104 22.88 25.10 -12.61
C SER A 104 23.26 23.74 -12.04
N GLY A 105 22.56 23.29 -11.01
CA GLY A 105 22.61 21.91 -10.58
C GLY A 105 21.50 21.10 -11.26
N GLU A 106 21.77 19.83 -11.52
CA GLU A 106 20.84 18.91 -12.17
C GLU A 106 20.44 17.80 -11.20
N TRP A 107 19.16 17.42 -11.23
CA TRP A 107 18.69 16.28 -10.48
C TRP A 107 19.06 14.98 -11.19
N LYS A 108 19.97 14.21 -10.60
CA LYS A 108 20.40 12.93 -11.12
C LYS A 108 19.74 11.78 -10.38
N LEU A 109 19.16 10.84 -11.14
CA LEU A 109 18.59 9.62 -10.59
C LEU A 109 19.70 8.76 -9.97
N ILE A 110 19.59 8.47 -8.68
CA ILE A 110 20.55 7.64 -7.93
C ILE A 110 19.98 6.27 -7.53
N GLY A 111 18.67 6.09 -7.60
CA GLY A 111 18.02 4.80 -7.35
C GLY A 111 16.56 4.79 -7.75
N SER A 112 16.08 3.65 -8.24
CA SER A 112 14.67 3.43 -8.60
C SER A 112 14.25 2.05 -8.12
N TYR A 113 13.14 2.00 -7.38
CA TYR A 113 12.60 0.82 -6.75
C TYR A 113 11.15 0.67 -7.14
N SER A 114 10.72 -0.54 -7.48
CA SER A 114 9.33 -0.81 -7.83
C SER A 114 8.91 -2.20 -7.43
N GLY A 115 7.60 -2.42 -7.35
CA GLY A 115 7.05 -3.72 -6.98
C GLY A 115 5.53 -3.74 -6.94
N SER A 116 5.00 -4.76 -6.29
CA SER A 116 3.57 -5.01 -6.10
C SER A 116 3.33 -5.82 -4.82
N GLY A 117 2.10 -5.84 -4.32
CA GLY A 117 1.69 -6.61 -3.15
C GLY A 117 1.97 -5.87 -1.85
N SER A 118 2.46 -6.61 -0.85
CA SER A 118 2.79 -6.11 0.47
C SER A 118 4.21 -6.52 0.86
N GLY A 119 4.92 -5.65 1.57
CA GLY A 119 6.27 -5.89 2.01
C GLY A 119 6.96 -4.61 2.43
N SER A 120 8.24 -4.74 2.79
CA SER A 120 9.08 -3.63 3.19
C SER A 120 10.50 -3.87 2.72
N GLN A 121 11.23 -2.80 2.40
CA GLN A 121 12.66 -2.87 2.10
C GLN A 121 13.39 -1.61 2.52
N ALA A 122 14.64 -1.79 2.97
CA ALA A 122 15.52 -0.71 3.35
C ALA A 122 16.47 -0.33 2.20
N VAL A 123 16.69 0.98 2.04
CA VAL A 123 17.55 1.58 1.02
C VAL A 123 18.50 2.58 1.66
N SER A 124 19.78 2.51 1.33
CA SER A 124 20.76 3.52 1.75
C SER A 124 20.86 4.63 0.69
N VAL A 125 20.79 5.88 1.13
CA VAL A 125 20.82 7.08 0.30
C VAL A 125 22.02 7.94 0.73
N PRO A 126 22.90 8.37 -0.19
CA PRO A 126 24.06 9.17 0.15
C PRO A 126 23.69 10.57 0.67
N ALA A 127 24.66 11.22 1.33
CA ALA A 127 24.55 12.63 1.71
C ALA A 127 24.35 13.55 0.49
N GLY A 128 23.72 14.69 0.74
CA GLY A 128 23.46 15.76 -0.22
C GLY A 128 22.02 16.24 -0.17
N LYS A 129 21.66 17.09 -1.15
CA LYS A 129 20.29 17.50 -1.42
C LYS A 129 19.60 16.42 -2.24
N ILE A 130 18.60 15.79 -1.65
CA ILE A 130 17.91 14.60 -2.15
C ILE A 130 16.44 14.91 -2.40
N MET A 131 15.92 14.42 -3.52
CA MET A 131 14.50 14.40 -3.82
C MET A 131 14.02 12.96 -3.93
N VAL A 132 12.89 12.65 -3.30
CA VAL A 132 12.21 11.36 -3.38
C VAL A 132 10.89 11.57 -4.10
N LYS A 133 10.63 10.78 -5.15
CA LYS A 133 9.34 10.75 -5.84
C LYS A 133 8.69 9.40 -5.64
N ILE A 134 7.40 9.41 -5.33
CA ILE A 134 6.64 8.23 -4.97
C ILE A 134 5.41 8.15 -5.88
N THR A 135 5.09 6.94 -6.32
CA THR A 135 3.86 6.64 -7.07
C THR A 135 3.36 5.26 -6.67
N ALA A 136 2.06 5.13 -6.40
CA ALA A 136 1.45 3.81 -6.23
C ALA A 136 0.04 3.74 -6.81
N TYR A 137 -0.37 2.52 -7.13
CA TYR A 137 -1.72 2.15 -7.54
C TYR A 137 -2.24 1.04 -6.62
N PRO A 138 -3.41 1.21 -5.98
CA PRO A 138 -3.92 0.31 -4.95
C PRO A 138 -4.57 -0.95 -5.54
N ILE A 139 -4.68 -1.99 -4.73
CA ILE A 139 -5.59 -3.11 -5.02
C ILE A 139 -7.02 -2.66 -4.73
N LYS A 140 -7.99 -3.10 -5.55
CA LYS A 140 -9.41 -2.86 -5.25
C LYS A 140 -9.86 -3.79 -4.13
N ASN A 141 -9.88 -3.31 -2.89
CA ASN A 141 -10.42 -4.02 -1.74
C ASN A 141 -11.11 -3.06 -0.75
N TYR A 142 -11.52 -3.58 0.42
CA TYR A 142 -12.15 -2.81 1.49
C TYR A 142 -11.19 -2.46 2.64
N ALA A 143 -9.88 -2.71 2.45
CA ALA A 143 -8.84 -2.41 3.42
C ALA A 143 -8.18 -1.05 3.11
N THR A 144 -7.32 -0.60 4.01
CA THR A 144 -6.40 0.51 3.71
C THR A 144 -5.21 -0.05 2.95
N ASN A 145 -4.86 0.55 1.82
CA ASN A 145 -3.62 0.24 1.09
C ASN A 145 -2.68 1.43 1.20
N HIS A 146 -1.37 1.20 1.14
CA HIS A 146 -0.42 2.32 1.26
C HIS A 146 0.93 2.04 0.62
N LEU A 147 1.64 3.15 0.42
CA LEU A 147 3.06 3.22 0.15
C LEU A 147 3.63 4.35 0.99
N TYR A 148 4.51 4.02 1.93
CA TYR A 148 5.20 4.97 2.78
C TYR A 148 6.71 4.82 2.62
N VAL A 149 7.40 5.96 2.60
CA VAL A 149 8.85 6.05 2.59
C VAL A 149 9.26 6.87 3.80
N SER A 150 9.99 6.26 4.74
CA SER A 150 10.42 6.90 5.98
C SER A 150 11.93 6.79 6.17
N GLY A 151 12.59 7.93 6.41
CA GLY A 151 14.02 8.03 6.60
C GLY A 151 14.45 8.00 8.08
N SER A 152 15.67 7.56 8.34
CA SER A 152 16.34 7.65 9.65
C SER A 152 16.42 9.08 10.19
N ASN A 153 16.38 10.08 9.31
CA ASN A 153 16.34 11.50 9.62
C ASN A 153 14.93 12.05 9.96
N GLY A 154 13.92 11.18 10.06
CA GLY A 154 12.54 11.57 10.34
C GLY A 154 11.77 12.15 9.15
N GLN A 155 12.40 12.26 7.97
CA GLN A 155 11.70 12.68 6.75
C GLN A 155 10.80 11.55 6.25
N SER A 156 9.61 11.88 5.77
CA SER A 156 8.71 10.89 5.20
C SER A 156 7.81 11.46 4.12
N ALA A 157 7.42 10.60 3.19
CA ALA A 157 6.43 10.86 2.16
C ALA A 157 5.64 9.58 1.90
N GLY A 158 4.43 9.71 1.37
CA GLY A 158 3.68 8.56 0.97
C GLY A 158 2.22 8.82 0.68
N VAL A 159 1.55 7.75 0.29
CA VAL A 159 0.18 7.76 -0.19
C VAL A 159 -0.56 6.56 0.37
N ASP A 160 -1.82 6.76 0.74
CA ASP A 160 -2.71 5.68 1.16
C ASP A 160 -4.05 5.74 0.45
N TRP A 161 -4.81 4.66 0.57
CA TRP A 161 -6.17 4.54 0.09
C TRP A 161 -7.00 3.84 1.18
N GLY A 162 -7.82 4.59 1.90
CA GLY A 162 -8.82 4.00 2.78
C GLY A 162 -9.95 3.29 2.01
N SER A 163 -10.82 2.58 2.74
CA SER A 163 -11.88 1.70 2.21
C SER A 163 -12.89 2.31 1.24
N ARG A 164 -12.98 3.65 1.19
CA ARG A 164 -13.88 4.40 0.30
C ARG A 164 -13.13 5.21 -0.76
N SER A 165 -11.82 5.08 -0.84
CA SER A 165 -10.99 5.81 -1.79
C SER A 165 -11.22 5.31 -3.22
N ALA A 166 -11.11 6.20 -4.20
CA ALA A 166 -11.08 5.80 -5.60
C ALA A 166 -9.84 4.96 -5.90
N VAL A 167 -10.01 3.90 -6.72
CA VAL A 167 -8.91 3.05 -7.20
C VAL A 167 -8.18 3.78 -8.32
N ALA A 168 -7.26 4.67 -7.95
CA ALA A 168 -6.50 5.52 -8.84
C ALA A 168 -5.06 5.70 -8.34
N SER A 169 -4.14 5.97 -9.25
CA SER A 169 -2.75 6.27 -8.89
C SER A 169 -2.68 7.51 -8.02
N ARG A 170 -1.84 7.46 -6.98
CA ARG A 170 -1.48 8.60 -6.15
C ARG A 170 0.03 8.80 -6.17
N TYR A 171 0.42 10.04 -5.92
CA TYR A 171 1.79 10.51 -6.01
C TYR A 171 2.09 11.35 -4.78
N ASP A 172 3.33 11.29 -4.31
CA ASP A 172 3.86 12.20 -3.31
C ASP A 172 5.35 12.42 -3.58
N SER A 173 5.91 13.48 -3.01
CA SER A 173 7.33 13.76 -3.12
C SER A 173 7.83 14.57 -1.94
N LEU A 174 9.07 14.32 -1.54
CA LEU A 174 9.76 15.17 -0.57
C LEU A 174 11.13 15.57 -1.11
N THR A 175 11.63 16.70 -0.64
CA THR A 175 13.02 17.12 -0.85
C THR A 175 13.63 17.45 0.51
N TYR A 176 14.83 16.94 0.77
CA TYR A 176 15.57 17.21 2.00
C TYR A 176 17.05 17.34 1.70
N GLU A 177 17.81 17.81 2.68
CA GLU A 177 19.27 17.87 2.61
C GLU A 177 19.85 17.21 3.86
N SER A 178 20.85 16.34 3.67
CA SER A 178 21.57 15.70 4.78
C SER A 178 23.07 15.74 4.53
N SER A 179 23.83 15.91 5.61
CA SER A 179 25.30 15.86 5.61
C SER A 179 25.85 14.43 5.73
N SER A 180 24.98 13.44 6.00
CA SER A 180 25.33 12.02 6.11
C SER A 180 24.47 11.14 5.22
N SER A 181 24.91 9.89 5.00
CA SER A 181 24.05 8.89 4.36
C SER A 181 22.87 8.55 5.27
N GLU A 182 21.68 8.43 4.69
CA GLU A 182 20.44 8.07 5.38
C GLU A 182 19.97 6.68 4.97
N THR A 183 19.22 6.01 5.84
CA THR A 183 18.49 4.79 5.48
C THR A 183 17.01 5.10 5.39
N PHE A 184 16.40 4.75 4.26
CA PHE A 184 14.96 4.84 4.05
C PHE A 184 14.34 3.46 4.07
N ASN A 185 13.21 3.32 4.77
CA ASN A 185 12.36 2.16 4.68
C ASN A 185 11.20 2.45 3.72
N ILE A 186 11.03 1.61 2.71
CA ILE A 186 9.91 1.62 1.78
C ILE A 186 8.93 0.55 2.25
N ASP A 187 7.82 0.96 2.85
CA ASP A 187 6.74 0.10 3.32
C ASP A 187 5.55 0.18 2.36
N TYR A 188 5.13 -0.95 1.83
CA TYR A 188 4.05 -1.03 0.86
C TYR A 188 3.07 -2.12 1.25
N TYR A 189 1.79 -1.86 1.10
CA TYR A 189 0.74 -2.78 1.50
C TYR A 189 -0.39 -2.81 0.49
N GLU A 190 -0.69 -4.01 -0.02
CA GLU A 190 -1.79 -4.31 -0.93
C GLU A 190 -1.85 -3.36 -2.14
N THR A 191 -0.71 -3.22 -2.81
CA THR A 191 -0.55 -2.41 -4.02
C THR A 191 -0.57 -3.29 -5.28
N VAL A 192 -1.16 -2.83 -6.38
CA VAL A 192 -0.99 -3.50 -7.69
C VAL A 192 0.38 -3.15 -8.27
N SER A 193 0.79 -1.90 -8.11
CA SER A 193 2.09 -1.42 -8.55
C SER A 193 2.53 -0.23 -7.71
N TRP A 194 3.83 -0.12 -7.47
CA TRP A 194 4.44 1.07 -6.87
C TRP A 194 5.81 1.37 -7.46
N SER A 195 6.23 2.63 -7.33
CA SER A 195 7.56 3.13 -7.69
C SER A 195 8.03 4.16 -6.67
N VAL A 196 9.31 4.10 -6.31
CA VAL A 196 10.02 5.09 -5.51
C VAL A 196 11.34 5.42 -6.21
N GLU A 197 11.55 6.69 -6.51
CA GLU A 197 12.76 7.18 -7.17
C GLU A 197 13.48 8.17 -6.27
N PHE A 198 14.79 7.98 -6.14
CA PHE A 198 15.68 8.87 -5.41
C PHE A 198 16.55 9.63 -6.39
N TYR A 199 16.58 10.95 -6.23
CA TYR A 199 17.40 11.86 -7.01
C TYR A 199 18.34 12.62 -6.08
N LYS A 200 19.55 12.89 -6.55
CA LYS A 200 20.50 13.77 -5.89
C LYS A 200 20.76 14.98 -6.77
N TYR A 201 20.81 16.17 -6.15
CA TYR A 201 21.23 17.39 -6.81
C TYR A 201 22.76 17.39 -6.93
N GLU A 202 23.28 17.49 -8.16
CA GLU A 202 24.72 17.59 -8.48
C GLU A 202 25.03 18.91 -9.18
#